data_AF-A0A059FMJ9-F1
#
_entry.id   AF-A0A059FMJ9-F1
#
_cell.length_a   1.000
_cell.length_b   1.000
_cell.length_c   1.000
_cell.angle_alpha   90.00
_cell.angle_beta   90.00
_cell.angle_gamma   90.00
#
_symmetry.space_group_name_H-M   'P 1'
#
loop_
_entity.id
_entity.type
_entity.pdbx_description
1 polymer ?
#
loop_
_entity_poly.entity_id
_entity_poly.type
_entity_poly.pdbx_seq_one_letter_code
_entity_poly.pdbx_strand_id
1 'polypeptide(L)'
;MRDVFDQDRPMTLGAVKMATAILGIALAAAAVLILIGVIITLFKGKLLIALTQLVLGFAGLIFLFVTVRLLGEILAALHRLNDRLAILGDDIRNPRRVAGAPGDKAEG
;
A
#
# COMPACT_ATOMS: atom_id res chain seq x y z
N MET A 1 18.37 17.78 -16.67
CA MET A 1 17.93 17.08 -15.44
C MET A 1 16.84 17.89 -14.76
N ARG A 2 15.64 17.94 -15.35
CA ARG A 2 14.47 18.66 -14.79
C ARG A 2 13.21 17.79 -14.72
N ASP A 3 13.36 16.47 -14.98
CA ASP A 3 12.25 15.52 -15.08
C ASP A 3 12.07 14.65 -13.83
N VAL A 4 12.86 14.88 -12.76
CA VAL A 4 12.70 14.19 -11.47
C VAL A 4 11.62 14.83 -10.60
N PHE A 5 11.25 16.09 -10.89
CA PHE A 5 10.24 16.83 -10.15
C PHE A 5 8.85 16.80 -10.80
N ASP A 6 8.68 16.14 -11.96
CA ASP A 6 7.37 15.91 -12.59
C ASP A 6 6.71 14.64 -12.00
N GLN A 7 6.84 14.51 -10.67
CA GLN A 7 6.44 13.35 -9.88
C GLN A 7 5.01 13.48 -9.34
N ASP A 8 4.21 14.36 -9.93
CA ASP A 8 2.74 14.35 -9.86
C ASP A 8 2.14 13.22 -10.71
N ARG A 9 2.96 12.24 -11.14
CA ARG A 9 2.45 10.94 -11.54
C ARG A 9 1.81 10.30 -10.32
N PRO A 10 0.57 9.79 -10.46
CA PRO A 10 -0.17 9.24 -9.35
C PRO A 10 0.70 8.19 -8.65
N MET A 11 1.01 8.44 -7.38
CA MET A 11 1.81 7.61 -6.48
C MET A 11 1.13 6.25 -6.16
N THR A 12 0.40 5.66 -7.11
CA THR A 12 -0.85 4.96 -6.80
C THR A 12 -0.81 3.44 -6.97
N LEU A 13 0.26 2.84 -7.51
CA LEU A 13 0.33 1.37 -7.52
C LEU A 13 1.76 0.81 -7.61
N GLY A 14 2.61 1.39 -8.46
CA GLY A 14 3.98 0.90 -8.66
C GLY A 14 4.85 1.06 -7.40
N ALA A 15 4.79 2.24 -6.78
CA ALA A 15 5.51 2.52 -5.54
C ALA A 15 5.02 1.64 -4.37
N VAL A 16 3.70 1.45 -4.24
CA VAL A 16 3.11 0.59 -3.20
C VAL A 16 3.51 -0.87 -3.40
N LYS A 17 3.53 -1.37 -4.64
CA LYS A 17 4.02 -2.72 -4.97
C LYS A 17 5.50 -2.88 -4.63
N MET A 18 6.35 -1.92 -5.00
CA MET A 18 7.78 -1.95 -4.68
C MET A 18 8.02 -1.88 -3.16
N ALA A 19 7.32 -1.00 -2.45
CA ALA A 19 7.40 -0.90 -0.99
C ALA A 19 6.97 -2.20 -0.30
N THR A 20 5.91 -2.84 -0.80
CA THR A 20 5.44 -4.14 -0.28
C THR A 20 6.46 -5.25 -0.55
N ALA A 21 7.12 -5.23 -1.72
CA ALA A 21 8.16 -6.20 -2.06
C ALA A 21 9.39 -6.03 -1.15
N ILE A 22 9.85 -4.80 -0.94
CA ILE A 22 10.97 -4.48 -0.04
C ILE A 22 10.62 -4.89 1.40
N LEU A 23 9.40 -4.58 1.85
CA LEU A 23 8.91 -5.02 3.15
C LEU A 23 8.92 -6.55 3.26
N GLY A 24 8.45 -7.26 2.24
CA GLY A 24 8.48 -8.72 2.21
C GLY A 24 9.88 -9.30 2.37
N ILE A 25 10.88 -8.71 1.69
CA ILE A 25 12.29 -9.10 1.82
C ILE A 25 12.80 -8.85 3.25
N ALA A 26 12.49 -7.68 3.82
CA ALA A 26 12.89 -7.34 5.19
C ALA A 26 12.26 -8.30 6.22
N LEU A 27 10.98 -8.64 6.05
CA LEU A 27 10.29 -9.62 6.91
C LEU A 27 10.86 -11.03 6.74
N ALA A 28 11.25 -11.43 5.53
CA ALA A 28 11.91 -12.71 5.29
C ALA A 28 13.26 -12.77 6.01
N ALA A 29 14.07 -11.70 5.95
CA ALA A 29 15.32 -11.60 6.70
C ALA A 29 15.07 -11.70 8.22
N ALA A 30 14.05 -11.01 8.73
CA ALA A 30 13.67 -11.10 10.14
C ALA A 30 13.19 -12.51 10.54
N ALA A 31 12.46 -13.21 9.67
CA ALA A 31 12.03 -14.59 9.90
C ALA A 31 13.23 -15.54 10.05
N VAL A 32 14.27 -15.37 9.23
CA VAL A 32 15.51 -16.15 9.37
C VAL A 32 16.18 -15.90 10.72
N LEU A 33 16.24 -14.65 11.18
CA LEU A 33 16.81 -14.33 12.50
C LEU A 33 15.99 -14.95 13.64
N ILE A 34 14.66 -14.94 13.55
CA ILE A 34 13.79 -15.62 14.51
C ILE A 34 14.08 -17.12 14.54
N LEU A 35 14.19 -17.77 13.37
CA LEU A 35 14.49 -19.20 13.28
C LEU A 35 15.84 -19.53 13.91
N ILE A 36 16.89 -18.75 13.63
CA ILE A 36 18.21 -18.93 14.27
C ILE A 36 18.08 -18.82 15.80
N GLY A 37 17.36 -17.80 16.29
CA GLY A 37 17.11 -17.60 17.72
C GLY A 37 16.40 -18.79 18.35
N VAL A 38 15.35 -19.30 17.70
CA VAL A 38 14.58 -20.47 18.17
C VAL A 38 15.46 -21.72 18.22
N ILE A 39 16.28 -21.96 17.21
CA ILE A 39 17.21 -23.09 17.16
C ILE A 39 18.20 -23.02 18.33
N ILE A 40 18.80 -21.85 18.58
CA ILE A 40 19.71 -21.64 19.72
C ILE A 40 18.99 -21.92 21.05
N THR A 41 17.76 -21.43 21.21
CA THR A 41 16.96 -21.67 22.42
C THR A 41 16.62 -23.16 22.59
N LEU A 42 16.40 -23.87 21.50
CA LEU A 42 16.12 -25.31 21.49
C LEU A 42 17.34 -26.11 21.98
N PHE A 43 18.55 -25.75 21.52
CA PHE A 43 19.80 -26.35 22.00
C PHE A 43 20.06 -26.12 23.50
N LYS A 44 19.50 -25.04 24.08
CA LYS A 44 19.56 -24.78 25.53
C LYS A 44 18.55 -25.62 26.34
N GLY A 45 17.83 -26.55 25.70
CA GLY A 45 16.84 -27.43 26.34
C GLY A 45 15.51 -26.75 26.70
N LYS A 46 15.31 -25.48 26.30
CA LYS A 46 14.14 -24.67 26.68
C LYS A 46 13.04 -24.77 25.63
N LEU A 47 12.45 -25.95 25.49
CA LEU A 47 11.43 -26.27 24.47
C LEU A 47 10.21 -25.32 24.49
N LEU A 48 9.63 -25.08 25.67
CA LEU A 48 8.45 -24.20 25.80
C LEU A 48 8.75 -22.77 25.38
N ILE A 49 9.94 -22.26 25.74
CA ILE A 49 10.36 -20.90 25.39
C ILE A 49 10.64 -20.81 23.88
N ALA A 50 11.29 -21.80 23.30
CA ALA A 50 11.53 -21.89 21.86
C ALA A 50 10.22 -21.89 21.06
N LEU A 51 9.23 -22.69 21.51
CA LEU A 51 7.91 -22.74 20.87
C LEU A 51 7.18 -21.40 20.96
N THR A 52 7.17 -20.79 22.15
CA THR A 52 6.53 -19.50 22.40
C THR A 52 7.18 -18.40 21.55
N GLN A 53 8.51 -18.39 21.48
CA GLN A 53 9.29 -17.46 20.66
C GLN A 53 9.00 -17.64 19.17
N LEU A 54 8.86 -18.88 18.70
CA LEU A 54 8.52 -19.16 17.30
C LEU A 54 7.12 -18.62 16.98
N VAL A 55 6.11 -18.96 17.80
CA VAL A 55 4.72 -18.54 17.57
C VAL A 55 4.60 -17.02 17.62
N LEU A 56 5.13 -16.36 18.66
CA LEU A 56 5.09 -14.90 18.78
C LEU A 56 5.91 -14.21 17.69
N GLY A 57 7.07 -14.75 17.34
CA GLY A 57 7.92 -14.19 16.28
C GLY A 57 7.20 -14.18 14.94
N PHE A 58 6.65 -15.31 14.51
CA PHE A 58 5.90 -15.39 13.26
C PHE A 58 4.58 -14.62 13.30
N ALA A 59 3.84 -14.66 14.42
CA ALA A 59 2.63 -13.87 14.60
C ALA A 59 2.92 -12.37 14.45
N GLY A 60 4.01 -11.88 15.03
CA GLY A 60 4.45 -10.49 14.90
C GLY A 60 4.77 -10.09 13.46
N LEU A 61 5.49 -10.95 12.71
CA LEU A 61 5.80 -10.69 11.30
C LEU A 61 4.54 -10.65 10.43
N ILE A 62 3.63 -11.61 10.61
CA ILE A 62 2.36 -11.66 9.87
C ILE A 62 1.50 -10.44 10.21
N PHE A 63 1.38 -10.11 11.49
CA PHE A 63 0.62 -8.94 11.93
C PHE A 63 1.16 -7.65 11.32
N LEU A 64 2.48 -7.46 11.33
CA LEU A 64 3.12 -6.30 10.72
C LEU A 64 2.87 -6.25 9.21
N PHE A 65 3.02 -7.37 8.51
CA PHE A 65 2.75 -7.46 7.08
C PHE A 65 1.31 -7.05 6.74
N VAL A 66 0.33 -7.62 7.45
CA VAL A 66 -1.10 -7.33 7.25
C VAL A 66 -1.39 -5.87 7.54
N THR A 67 -0.85 -5.32 8.64
CA THR A 67 -1.06 -3.93 9.03
C THR A 67 -0.56 -2.95 7.96
N VAL A 68 0.67 -3.13 7.49
CA VAL A 68 1.24 -2.25 6.46
C VAL A 68 0.48 -2.41 5.13
N ARG A 69 0.06 -3.63 4.79
CA ARG A 69 -0.72 -3.87 3.58
C ARG A 69 -2.08 -3.17 3.62
N LEU A 70 -2.80 -3.29 4.74
CA LEU A 70 -4.07 -2.60 4.94
C LEU A 70 -3.90 -1.08 4.89
N LEU A 71 -2.83 -0.54 5.49
CA LEU A 71 -2.51 0.89 5.38
C LEU A 71 -2.31 1.31 3.91
N GLY A 72 -1.58 0.53 3.13
CA GLY A 72 -1.38 0.79 1.71
C GLY A 72 -2.67 0.78 0.90
N GLU A 73 -3.57 -0.16 1.20
CA GLU A 73 -4.90 -0.25 0.57
C GLU A 73 -5.80 0.93 0.96
N ILE A 74 -5.78 1.34 2.24
CA ILE A 74 -6.54 2.49 2.74
C ILE A 74 -6.04 3.80 2.11
N LEU A 75 -4.72 3.99 2.00
CA LEU A 75 -4.14 5.18 1.35
C LEU A 75 -4.54 5.26 -0.13
N ALA A 76 -4.50 4.13 -0.84
CA ALA A 76 -4.95 4.06 -2.22
C ALA A 76 -6.45 4.36 -2.36
N ALA A 77 -7.28 3.87 -1.43
CA ALA A 77 -8.71 4.15 -1.40
C ALA A 77 -8.99 5.65 -1.12
N LEU A 78 -8.29 6.25 -0.18
CA LEU A 78 -8.38 7.69 0.15
C LEU A 78 -8.03 8.56 -1.05
N HIS A 79 -6.95 8.23 -1.76
CA HIS A 79 -6.55 9.00 -2.94
C HIS A 79 -7.61 8.94 -4.04
N ARG A 80 -8.15 7.74 -4.33
CA ARG A 80 -9.26 7.56 -5.28
C ARG A 80 -10.54 8.31 -4.87
N LEU A 81 -10.83 8.38 -3.58
CA LEU A 81 -11.97 9.14 -3.06
C LEU A 81 -11.75 10.64 -3.22
N ASN A 82 -10.56 11.13 -2.90
CA ASN A 82 -10.19 12.53 -3.06
C ASN A 82 -10.30 12.98 -4.52
N ASP A 83 -9.80 12.17 -5.47
CA ASP A 83 -9.92 12.45 -6.91
C ASP A 83 -11.38 12.55 -7.36
N ARG A 84 -12.24 11.64 -6.88
CA ARG A 84 -13.68 11.67 -7.20
C ARG A 84 -14.39 12.89 -6.63
N LEU A 85 -14.05 13.29 -5.40
CA LEU A 85 -14.59 14.49 -4.78
C LEU A 85 -14.10 15.77 -5.48
N ALA A 86 -12.85 15.79 -5.93
CA ALA A 86 -12.31 16.89 -6.71
C ALA A 86 -13.05 17.07 -8.05
N ILE A 87 -13.31 15.98 -8.78
CA ILE A 87 -14.10 16.00 -10.03
C ILE A 87 -15.52 16.47 -9.76
N LEU A 88 -16.20 15.91 -8.76
CA LEU A 88 -17.57 16.30 -8.41
C LEU A 88 -17.66 17.76 -7.97
N GLY A 89 -16.65 18.26 -7.26
CA GLY A 89 -16.52 19.67 -6.90
C GLY A 89 -16.37 20.58 -8.11
N ASP A 90 -15.60 20.16 -9.12
CA ASP A 90 -15.40 20.93 -10.35
C ASP A 90 -16.68 20.96 -11.22
N ASP A 91 -17.42 19.84 -11.30
CA ASP A 91 -18.72 19.76 -11.98
C ASP A 91 -19.79 20.67 -11.33
N ILE A 92 -19.83 20.72 -9.99
CA ILE A 92 -20.76 21.61 -9.26
C ILE A 92 -20.35 23.07 -9.41
N ARG A 93 -19.05 23.37 -9.45
CA ARG A 93 -18.53 24.74 -9.56
C ARG A 93 -18.63 25.28 -10.98
N ASN A 94 -18.66 24.41 -11.99
CA ASN A 94 -18.64 24.81 -13.39
C ASN A 94 -19.72 24.10 -14.25
N PRO A 95 -21.02 24.30 -13.94
CA PRO A 95 -22.13 23.64 -14.64
C PRO A 95 -22.25 24.04 -16.13
N ARG A 96 -21.53 25.08 -16.56
CA ARG A 96 -21.57 25.63 -17.92
C ARG A 96 -20.84 24.78 -18.97
N ARG A 97 -20.03 23.79 -18.58
CA ARG A 97 -19.36 22.86 -19.53
C ARG A 97 -20.26 21.73 -20.02
N VAL A 98 -21.29 21.34 -19.26
CA VAL A 98 -22.22 20.25 -19.66
C VAL A 98 -23.28 20.75 -20.65
N ALA A 99 -23.63 22.04 -20.62
CA ALA A 99 -24.59 22.65 -21.56
C ALA A 99 -23.97 23.07 -22.92
N GLY A 100 -22.68 22.82 -23.14
CA GLY A 100 -21.94 23.25 -24.33
C GLY A 100 -21.60 22.12 -25.30
N ALA A 101 -22.35 21.00 -25.30
CA ALA A 101 -22.28 20.05 -26.40
C ALA A 101 -22.97 20.68 -27.62
N PRO A 102 -22.26 20.87 -28.75
CA PRO A 102 -22.74 21.64 -29.88
C PRO A 102 -23.91 20.91 -30.56
N GLY A 103 -24.99 21.65 -30.82
CA GLY A 103 -26.00 21.24 -31.77
C GLY A 103 -25.38 21.15 -33.16
N ASP A 104 -24.94 19.95 -33.52
CA ASP A 104 -24.45 19.63 -34.86
C ASP A 104 -25.65 19.17 -35.71
N LYS A 105 -25.94 19.99 -36.74
CA LYS A 105 -26.63 19.69 -38.00
C LYS A 105 -28.14 19.38 -37.98
N ALA A 106 -28.91 20.39 -38.39
CA ALA A 106 -30.00 20.20 -39.34
C ALA A 106 -29.74 21.15 -40.52
N GLU A 107 -29.32 20.56 -41.63
CA GLU A 107 -29.05 21.17 -42.93
C GLU A 107 -30.33 21.77 -43.52
N GLY A 108 -30.19 22.90 -44.22
CA GLY A 108 -31.21 23.54 -45.07
C GLY A 108 -30.55 24.10 -46.32
#